data_AF-A0A953A8T7-F1
#
_entry.id   AF-A0A953A8T7-F1
#
_cell.length_a   1.000
_cell.length_b   1.000
_cell.length_c   1.000
_cell.angle_alpha   90.00
_cell.angle_beta   90.00
_cell.angle_gamma   90.00
#
_symmetry.space_group_name_H-M   'P 1'
#
loop_
_entity.id
_entity.type
_entity.pdbx_description
1 polymer ?
#
loop_
_entity_poly.entity_id
_entity_poly.type
_entity_poly.pdbx_seq_one_letter_code
_entity_poly.pdbx_strand_id
1 'polypeptide(L)'
;MAAEPGPDGNADAGTIVGQLDNGLYFTNREPIQGGTMKRIATVSEADIAALREAAEADLAARAEAEFRAKIDPELKLVPGSLQVEDPVFEFSHQVGQDAEKVSVHASQTVRGKLYNPAQLDAQARDEVGRRLAAQAGNGVILLGPTVTVSDPTPLNEEQTAFRVHAEAVVRTVITTEQQQALIEQVTGKSIEEAEQTLEAMPGVAQYHIEQGPDWLPRRMPQIPSRIRVEVTSGEQLPTGS
;
A
#
# COMPACT_ATOMS: atom_id res chain seq x y z
N MET A 1 53.49 -21.45 -51.47
CA MET A 1 52.67 -20.71 -50.49
C MET A 1 52.06 -19.54 -51.23
N ALA A 2 50.74 -19.33 -51.16
CA ALA A 2 50.11 -18.14 -51.74
C ALA A 2 50.63 -16.91 -50.96
N ALA A 3 51.00 -15.85 -51.67
CA ALA A 3 51.70 -14.71 -51.08
C ALA A 3 50.80 -13.87 -50.16
N GLU A 4 49.50 -13.78 -50.44
CA GLU A 4 48.53 -13.04 -49.62
C GLU A 4 47.17 -13.76 -49.59
N PRO A 5 46.51 -13.90 -48.43
CA PRO A 5 45.18 -14.50 -48.32
C PRO A 5 44.06 -13.51 -48.69
N GLY A 6 42.99 -13.99 -49.32
CA GLY A 6 41.82 -13.17 -49.68
C GLY A 6 41.83 -12.70 -51.13
N PRO A 7 40.95 -11.74 -51.50
CA PRO A 7 40.86 -11.22 -52.86
C PRO A 7 42.19 -10.61 -53.35
N ASP A 8 43.03 -10.16 -52.42
CA ASP A 8 44.32 -9.52 -52.69
C ASP A 8 45.36 -10.52 -53.24
N GLY A 9 45.16 -11.83 -53.01
CA GLY A 9 45.98 -12.90 -53.60
C GLY A 9 45.59 -13.30 -55.02
N ASN A 10 44.59 -12.64 -55.62
CA ASN A 10 44.16 -12.92 -56.99
C ASN A 10 45.17 -12.34 -58.00
N ALA A 11 45.38 -13.07 -59.10
CA ALA A 11 46.37 -12.70 -60.11
C ALA A 11 45.84 -12.98 -61.52
N ASP A 12 46.03 -12.04 -62.44
CA ASP A 12 45.64 -12.22 -63.84
C ASP A 12 46.46 -13.33 -64.51
N ALA A 13 45.93 -13.89 -65.61
CA ALA A 13 46.64 -14.85 -66.43
C ALA A 13 48.03 -14.28 -66.84
N GLY A 14 49.08 -15.08 -66.69
CA GLY A 14 50.45 -14.66 -67.04
C GLY A 14 51.20 -13.88 -65.97
N THR A 15 50.57 -13.58 -64.81
CA THR A 15 51.21 -12.80 -63.74
C THR A 15 52.15 -13.65 -62.88
N ILE A 16 51.79 -14.91 -62.63
CA ILE A 16 52.63 -15.82 -61.85
C ILE A 16 53.53 -16.57 -62.81
N VAL A 17 54.81 -16.20 -62.83
CA VAL A 17 55.84 -16.80 -63.68
C VAL A 17 57.02 -17.30 -62.86
N GLY A 18 57.63 -18.41 -63.26
CA GLY A 18 58.79 -18.96 -62.58
C GLY A 18 59.52 -20.02 -63.40
N GLN A 19 60.67 -20.45 -62.90
CA GLN A 19 61.50 -21.49 -63.50
C GLN A 19 61.90 -22.48 -62.41
N LEU A 20 61.71 -23.78 -62.67
CA LEU A 20 62.16 -24.86 -61.80
C LEU A 20 63.65 -25.14 -62.02
N ASP A 21 64.33 -25.73 -61.03
CA ASP A 21 65.78 -26.02 -61.07
C ASP A 21 66.20 -26.94 -62.24
N ASN A 22 65.25 -27.68 -62.81
CA ASN A 22 65.44 -28.52 -64.00
C ASN A 22 65.26 -27.75 -65.33
N GLY A 23 65.10 -26.43 -65.29
CA GLY A 23 64.98 -25.56 -66.45
C GLY A 23 63.55 -25.38 -66.99
N LEU A 24 62.53 -25.99 -66.38
CA LEU A 24 61.14 -25.86 -66.84
C LEU A 24 60.54 -24.52 -66.41
N TYR A 25 60.05 -23.73 -67.37
CA TYR A 25 59.29 -22.51 -67.11
C TYR A 25 57.81 -22.82 -66.90
N PHE A 26 57.19 -22.17 -65.92
CA PHE A 26 55.76 -22.25 -65.70
C PHE A 26 55.13 -20.86 -65.62
N THR A 27 53.87 -20.79 -66.03
CA THR A 27 53.02 -19.62 -65.88
C THR A 27 51.59 -20.05 -65.58
N ASN A 28 50.84 -19.24 -64.83
CA ASN A 28 49.39 -19.43 -64.76
C ASN A 28 48.78 -19.07 -66.12
N ARG A 29 48.07 -20.01 -66.76
CA ARG A 29 47.43 -19.79 -68.06
C ARG A 29 46.07 -19.12 -67.96
N GLU A 30 45.44 -19.26 -66.80
CA GLU A 30 44.15 -18.66 -66.48
C GLU A 30 44.31 -17.74 -65.26
N PRO A 31 43.46 -16.71 -65.11
CA PRO A 31 43.46 -15.87 -63.92
C PRO A 31 43.20 -16.74 -62.67
N ILE A 32 43.96 -16.50 -61.62
CA ILE A 32 43.67 -17.06 -60.30
C ILE A 32 42.66 -16.14 -59.63
N GLN A 33 41.45 -16.67 -59.44
CA GLN A 33 40.35 -15.98 -58.75
C GLN A 33 39.93 -16.82 -57.55
N GLY A 34 39.81 -16.17 -56.40
CA GLY A 34 39.52 -16.80 -55.13
C GLY A 34 39.54 -15.79 -53.98
N GLY A 35 39.43 -16.30 -52.75
CA GLY A 35 39.45 -15.49 -51.53
C GLY A 35 38.19 -14.65 -51.34
N THR A 36 37.19 -15.19 -50.63
CA THR A 36 36.03 -14.39 -50.24
C THR A 36 36.31 -13.66 -48.94
N MET A 37 36.26 -12.33 -48.97
CA MET A 37 36.26 -11.52 -47.74
C MET A 37 34.83 -11.43 -47.21
N LYS A 38 34.54 -12.08 -46.08
CA LYS A 38 33.26 -11.95 -45.40
C LYS A 38 33.42 -10.95 -44.26
N ARG A 39 32.71 -9.82 -44.31
CA ARG A 39 32.54 -8.96 -43.13
C ARG A 39 31.41 -9.56 -42.31
N ILE A 40 31.69 -9.84 -41.04
CA ILE A 40 30.69 -10.37 -40.12
C ILE A 40 30.48 -9.32 -39.04
N ALA A 41 29.22 -8.92 -38.83
CA ALA A 41 28.87 -8.05 -37.73
C ALA A 41 29.04 -8.84 -36.43
N THR A 42 29.79 -8.27 -35.49
CA THR A 42 30.06 -8.86 -34.18
C THR A 42 29.49 -7.97 -33.11
N VAL A 43 28.95 -8.60 -32.06
CA VAL A 43 28.39 -7.88 -30.92
C VAL A 43 29.51 -7.18 -30.15
N SER A 44 29.42 -5.86 -29.98
CA SER A 44 30.37 -5.10 -29.16
C SER A 44 29.91 -5.00 -27.70
N GLU A 45 30.83 -4.68 -26.79
CA GLU A 45 30.49 -4.37 -25.40
C GLU A 45 29.54 -3.18 -25.28
N ALA A 46 29.70 -2.19 -26.17
CA ALA A 46 28.85 -1.00 -26.21
C ALA A 46 27.39 -1.36 -26.57
N ASP A 47 27.18 -2.33 -27.46
CA ASP A 47 25.84 -2.78 -27.83
C ASP A 47 25.10 -3.42 -26.65
N ILE A 48 25.80 -4.29 -25.89
CA ILE A 48 25.25 -4.92 -24.69
C ILE A 48 24.97 -3.88 -23.60
N ALA A 49 25.89 -2.94 -23.38
CA ALA A 49 25.72 -1.89 -22.39
C ALA A 49 24.53 -0.98 -22.72
N ALA A 50 24.40 -0.56 -23.98
CA ALA A 50 23.29 0.28 -24.43
C ALA A 50 21.94 -0.46 -24.33
N LEU A 51 21.88 -1.74 -24.68
CA LEU A 51 20.66 -2.55 -24.52
C LEU A 51 20.29 -2.73 -23.05
N ARG A 52 21.28 -2.91 -22.17
CA ARG A 52 21.05 -3.02 -20.73
C ARG A 52 20.46 -1.72 -20.17
N GLU A 53 21.10 -0.58 -20.47
CA GLU A 53 20.65 0.73 -20.00
C GLU A 53 19.24 1.06 -20.50
N ALA A 54 18.95 0.77 -21.78
CA ALA A 54 17.63 0.94 -22.35
C ALA A 54 16.57 0.05 -21.65
N ALA A 55 16.91 -1.20 -21.35
CA ALA A 55 16.03 -2.11 -20.65
C ALA A 55 15.80 -1.71 -19.18
N GLU A 56 16.84 -1.22 -18.48
CA GLU A 56 16.74 -0.69 -17.12
C GLU A 56 15.82 0.54 -17.08
N ALA A 57 16.00 1.48 -18.01
CA ALA A 57 15.15 2.66 -18.12
C ALA A 57 13.69 2.31 -18.44
N ASP A 58 13.45 1.35 -19.34
CA ASP A 58 12.11 0.90 -19.69
C ASP A 58 11.41 0.20 -18.52
N LEU A 59 12.11 -0.70 -17.81
CA LEU A 59 11.61 -1.36 -16.61
C LEU A 59 11.26 -0.33 -15.52
N ALA A 60 12.15 0.62 -15.23
CA ALA A 60 11.91 1.66 -14.23
C ALA A 60 10.70 2.54 -14.59
N ALA A 61 10.53 2.89 -15.86
CA ALA A 61 9.41 3.70 -16.32
C ALA A 61 8.06 2.98 -16.21
N ARG A 62 8.04 1.65 -16.38
CA ARG A 62 6.82 0.84 -16.39
C ARG A 62 6.46 0.25 -15.04
N ALA A 63 7.44 -0.01 -14.17
CA ALA A 63 7.29 -0.76 -12.93
C ALA A 63 6.12 -0.25 -12.07
N GLU A 64 6.06 1.06 -11.78
CA GLU A 64 5.01 1.62 -10.94
C GLU A 64 3.62 1.59 -11.62
N ALA A 65 3.56 1.93 -12.91
CA ALA A 65 2.31 1.98 -13.66
C ALA A 65 1.70 0.58 -13.83
N GLU A 66 2.51 -0.40 -14.22
CA GLU A 66 2.07 -1.79 -14.36
C GLU A 66 1.73 -2.43 -13.03
N PHE A 67 2.48 -2.11 -11.96
CA PHE A 67 2.16 -2.59 -10.62
C PHE A 67 0.79 -2.04 -10.19
N ARG A 68 0.56 -0.72 -10.31
CA ARG A 68 -0.72 -0.09 -9.96
C ARG A 68 -1.90 -0.62 -10.78
N ALA A 69 -1.69 -0.90 -12.07
CA ALA A 69 -2.73 -1.45 -12.93
C ALA A 69 -3.19 -2.86 -12.51
N LYS A 70 -2.38 -3.59 -11.74
CA LYS A 70 -2.71 -4.92 -11.20
C LYS A 70 -3.32 -4.87 -9.80
N ILE A 71 -3.33 -3.72 -9.13
CA ILE A 71 -3.92 -3.57 -7.81
C ILE A 71 -5.44 -3.55 -7.98
N ASP A 72 -6.13 -4.35 -7.17
CA ASP A 72 -7.59 -4.31 -7.08
C ASP A 72 -8.04 -2.89 -6.63
N PRO A 73 -9.06 -2.28 -7.27
CA PRO A 73 -9.52 -0.93 -6.92
C PRO A 73 -9.98 -0.77 -5.46
N GLU A 74 -10.35 -1.85 -4.77
CA GLU A 74 -10.70 -1.83 -3.34
C GLU A 74 -9.48 -1.83 -2.41
N LEU A 75 -8.30 -2.11 -2.95
CA LEU A 75 -7.04 -2.16 -2.22
C LEU A 75 -6.22 -0.89 -2.44
N LYS A 76 -5.52 -0.48 -1.39
CA LYS A 76 -4.55 0.62 -1.44
C LYS A 76 -3.16 0.09 -1.15
N LEU A 77 -2.16 0.65 -1.83
CA LEU A 77 -0.76 0.39 -1.53
C LEU A 77 -0.38 1.07 -0.21
N VAL A 78 0.21 0.30 0.70
CA VAL A 78 0.74 0.87 1.93
C VAL A 78 1.92 1.79 1.58
N PRO A 79 1.91 3.06 2.03
CA PRO A 79 2.97 4.02 1.71
C PRO A 79 4.36 3.48 2.07
N GLY A 80 5.31 3.64 1.14
CA GLY A 80 6.69 3.17 1.28
C GLY A 80 6.89 1.68 1.02
N SER A 81 5.85 0.85 1.01
CA SER A 81 6.02 -0.63 1.04
C SER A 81 6.48 -1.25 -0.27
N LEU A 82 6.64 -0.43 -1.31
CA LEU A 82 7.08 -0.86 -2.62
C LEU A 82 8.57 -1.20 -2.57
N GLN A 83 8.87 -2.45 -2.88
CA GLN A 83 10.21 -2.99 -3.02
C GLN A 83 10.41 -3.43 -4.46
N VAL A 84 11.44 -2.89 -5.10
CA VAL A 84 11.83 -3.23 -6.46
C VAL A 84 13.11 -4.04 -6.36
N GLU A 85 13.08 -5.28 -6.86
CA GLU A 85 14.27 -6.14 -6.91
C GLU A 85 15.15 -5.80 -8.11
N ASP A 86 16.39 -6.28 -8.07
CA ASP A 86 17.31 -6.14 -9.18
C ASP A 86 16.78 -6.84 -10.44
N PRO A 87 16.86 -6.20 -11.61
CA PRO A 87 16.40 -6.80 -12.85
C PRO A 87 17.32 -7.93 -13.33
N VAL A 88 16.71 -8.97 -13.90
CA VAL A 88 17.39 -10.09 -14.55
C VAL A 88 17.38 -9.87 -16.06
N PHE A 89 18.56 -9.99 -16.68
CA PHE A 89 18.75 -9.80 -18.12
C PHE A 89 19.20 -11.08 -18.79
N GLU A 90 18.55 -11.42 -19.89
CA GLU A 90 18.93 -12.52 -20.79
C GLU A 90 19.16 -11.95 -22.19
N PHE A 91 20.41 -11.93 -22.62
CA PHE A 91 20.79 -11.47 -23.96
C PHE A 91 20.78 -12.66 -24.93
N SER A 92 20.30 -12.44 -26.16
CA SER A 92 20.29 -13.49 -27.18
C SER A 92 21.68 -13.86 -27.68
N HIS A 93 22.65 -12.95 -27.56
CA HIS A 93 24.04 -13.14 -27.98
C HIS A 93 25.00 -12.47 -27.00
N GLN A 94 26.22 -12.98 -26.94
CA GLN A 94 27.30 -12.45 -26.11
C GLN A 94 28.27 -11.60 -26.95
N VAL A 95 29.06 -10.77 -26.27
CA VAL A 95 30.13 -9.97 -26.89
C VAL A 95 31.07 -10.86 -27.69
N GLY A 96 31.39 -10.43 -28.90
CA GLY A 96 32.26 -11.16 -29.84
C GLY A 96 31.56 -12.28 -30.62
N GLN A 97 30.27 -12.54 -30.38
CA GLN A 97 29.50 -13.45 -31.22
C GLN A 97 29.07 -12.76 -32.52
N ASP A 98 29.01 -13.54 -33.59
CA ASP A 98 28.54 -13.12 -34.90
C ASP A 98 27.01 -12.96 -34.87
N ALA A 99 26.53 -11.72 -34.90
CA ALA A 99 25.10 -11.43 -34.93
C ALA A 99 24.83 -10.06 -35.56
N GLU A 100 23.85 -9.98 -36.46
CA GLU A 100 23.39 -8.70 -37.03
C GLU A 100 22.41 -7.95 -36.10
N LYS A 101 21.78 -8.68 -35.17
CA LYS A 101 20.83 -8.14 -34.20
C LYS A 101 21.01 -8.82 -32.86
N VAL A 102 20.98 -8.02 -31.80
CA VAL A 102 20.96 -8.49 -30.41
C VAL A 102 19.66 -8.05 -29.76
N SER A 103 19.10 -8.93 -28.95
CA SER A 103 17.87 -8.68 -28.20
C SER A 103 18.11 -9.00 -26.73
N VAL A 104 17.42 -8.28 -25.84
CA VAL A 104 17.45 -8.52 -24.40
C VAL A 104 16.04 -8.85 -23.91
N HIS A 105 15.93 -9.90 -23.12
CA HIS A 105 14.76 -10.15 -22.30
C HIS A 105 15.08 -9.69 -20.88
N ALA A 106 14.36 -8.69 -20.40
CA ALA A 106 14.56 -8.12 -19.07
C ALA A 106 13.31 -8.37 -18.22
N SER A 107 13.52 -8.83 -17.00
CA SER A 107 12.44 -9.07 -16.03
C SER A 107 12.81 -8.46 -14.69
N GLN A 108 11.82 -7.87 -14.02
CA GLN A 108 12.00 -7.25 -12.71
C GLN A 108 10.84 -7.65 -11.80
N THR A 109 11.16 -8.00 -10.56
CA THR A 109 10.16 -8.32 -9.55
C THR A 109 9.87 -7.10 -8.70
N VAL A 110 8.60 -6.74 -8.59
CA VAL A 110 8.11 -5.63 -7.75
C VAL A 110 7.16 -6.19 -6.72
N ARG A 111 7.44 -5.93 -5.44
CA ARG A 111 6.63 -6.36 -4.30
C ARG A 111 6.08 -5.13 -3.58
N GLY A 112 4.86 -5.20 -3.10
CA GLY A 112 4.24 -4.13 -2.32
C GLY A 112 3.19 -4.70 -1.37
N LYS A 113 2.98 -4.04 -0.24
CA LYS A 113 1.93 -4.45 0.71
C LYS A 113 0.66 -3.69 0.42
N LEU A 114 -0.45 -4.43 0.32
CA LEU A 114 -1.76 -3.85 0.06
C LEU A 114 -2.63 -3.96 1.31
N TYR A 115 -3.54 -3.00 1.51
CA TYR A 115 -4.56 -3.03 2.54
C TYR A 115 -5.92 -2.65 1.97
N ASN A 116 -6.99 -3.19 2.55
CA ASN A 116 -8.35 -2.79 2.24
C ASN A 116 -8.79 -1.70 3.24
N PRO A 117 -9.05 -0.45 2.82
CA PRO A 117 -9.45 0.62 3.73
C PRO A 117 -10.74 0.33 4.49
N ALA A 118 -11.72 -0.31 3.87
CA ALA A 118 -13.00 -0.62 4.52
C ALA A 118 -12.82 -1.69 5.61
N GLN A 119 -11.97 -2.69 5.37
CA GLN A 119 -11.63 -3.69 6.40
C GLN A 119 -10.81 -3.07 7.54
N LEU A 120 -9.89 -2.16 7.22
CA LEU A 120 -9.11 -1.46 8.22
C LEU A 120 -10.00 -0.59 9.12
N ASP A 121 -10.94 0.14 8.53
CA ASP A 121 -11.95 0.92 9.26
C ASP A 121 -12.81 0.05 10.18
N ALA A 122 -13.27 -1.10 9.69
CA ALA A 122 -14.06 -2.04 10.48
C ALA A 122 -13.25 -2.57 11.68
N GLN A 123 -12.01 -3.02 11.46
CA GLN A 123 -11.13 -3.49 12.53
C GLN A 123 -10.82 -2.39 13.55
N ALA A 124 -10.62 -1.15 13.08
CA ALA A 124 -10.38 -0.01 13.96
C ALA A 124 -11.61 0.29 14.83
N ARG A 125 -12.82 0.25 14.26
CA ARG A 125 -14.08 0.42 15.00
C ARG A 125 -14.24 -0.64 16.09
N ASP A 126 -13.96 -1.90 15.76
CA ASP A 126 -14.03 -3.01 16.71
C ASP A 126 -12.99 -2.84 17.84
N GLU A 127 -11.76 -2.44 17.51
CA GLU A 127 -10.70 -2.20 18.49
C GLU A 127 -11.00 -1.01 19.41
N VAL A 128 -11.46 0.10 18.84
CA VAL A 128 -11.89 1.28 19.61
C VAL A 128 -13.04 0.90 20.54
N GLY A 129 -14.06 0.19 20.02
CA GLY A 129 -15.17 -0.32 20.83
C GLY A 129 -14.72 -1.20 21.99
N ARG A 130 -13.79 -2.13 21.75
CA ARG A 130 -13.22 -3.00 22.80
C ARG A 130 -12.46 -2.19 23.86
N ARG A 131 -11.60 -1.25 23.46
CA ARG A 131 -10.83 -0.41 24.41
C ARG A 131 -11.74 0.48 25.25
N LEU A 132 -12.78 1.03 24.63
CA LEU A 132 -13.77 1.85 25.33
C LEU A 132 -14.57 1.02 26.33
N ALA A 133 -15.05 -0.17 25.94
CA ALA A 133 -15.74 -1.07 26.86
C ALA A 133 -14.86 -1.44 28.07
N ALA A 134 -13.57 -1.62 27.86
CA ALA A 134 -12.61 -1.87 28.94
C ALA A 134 -12.38 -0.65 29.85
N GLN A 135 -12.46 0.58 29.33
CA GLN A 135 -12.26 1.81 30.10
C GLN A 135 -13.50 2.27 30.86
N ALA A 136 -14.69 2.12 30.28
CA ALA A 136 -15.91 2.74 30.81
C ALA A 136 -16.77 1.82 31.68
N GLY A 137 -16.57 0.50 31.61
CA GLY A 137 -17.58 -0.45 32.09
C GLY A 137 -18.85 -0.40 31.23
N ASN A 138 -19.92 -1.08 31.65
CA ASN A 138 -21.19 -1.08 30.91
C ASN A 138 -21.73 0.36 30.77
N GLY A 139 -22.16 0.77 29.56
CA GLY A 139 -22.87 2.04 29.35
C GLY A 139 -22.17 3.10 28.48
N VAL A 140 -21.28 2.75 27.55
CA VAL A 140 -20.76 3.71 26.54
C VAL A 140 -21.10 3.22 25.14
N ILE A 141 -21.61 4.13 24.30
CA ILE A 141 -21.91 3.87 22.89
C ILE A 141 -20.99 4.74 22.03
N LEU A 142 -20.38 4.09 21.04
CA LEU A 142 -19.63 4.75 19.97
C LEU A 142 -20.62 5.49 19.04
N LEU A 143 -20.38 6.77 18.77
CA LEU A 143 -21.18 7.47 17.77
C LEU A 143 -20.75 6.98 16.38
N GLY A 144 -21.55 6.09 15.80
CA GLY A 144 -21.20 5.23 14.65
C GLY A 144 -20.40 5.86 13.49
N PRO A 145 -20.73 7.07 13.00
CA PRO A 145 -20.01 7.67 11.87
C PRO A 145 -18.78 8.48 12.27
N THR A 146 -18.39 8.52 13.54
CA THR A 146 -17.32 9.41 14.03
C THR A 146 -15.94 8.79 14.05
N VAL A 147 -15.81 7.51 13.69
CA VAL A 147 -14.49 6.86 13.66
C VAL A 147 -13.72 7.31 12.43
N THR A 148 -12.62 8.01 12.68
CA THR A 148 -11.62 8.36 11.66
C THR A 148 -10.39 7.51 11.86
N VAL A 149 -9.89 6.90 10.79
CA VAL A 149 -8.68 6.07 10.79
C VAL A 149 -7.64 6.73 9.89
N SER A 150 -6.43 6.91 10.41
CA SER A 150 -5.32 7.43 9.62
C SER A 150 -4.83 6.38 8.61
N ASP A 151 -4.16 6.83 7.56
CA ASP A 151 -3.42 5.91 6.71
C ASP A 151 -2.33 5.18 7.52
N PRO A 152 -2.04 3.91 7.18
CA PRO A 152 -0.99 3.14 7.84
C PRO A 152 0.39 3.80 7.66
N THR A 153 1.10 4.00 8.76
CA THR A 153 2.46 4.53 8.77
C THR A 153 3.44 3.43 9.17
N PRO A 154 4.57 3.22 8.46
CA PRO A 154 5.55 2.20 8.82
C PRO A 154 6.17 2.46 10.19
N LEU A 155 6.30 1.40 11.00
CA LEU A 155 6.95 1.43 12.31
C LEU A 155 8.44 1.13 12.25
N ASN A 156 8.91 0.55 11.15
CA ASN A 156 10.29 0.17 10.94
C ASN A 156 10.70 0.36 9.47
N GLU A 157 12.00 0.45 9.23
CA GLU A 157 12.58 0.62 7.89
C GLU A 157 12.30 -0.57 6.98
N GLU A 158 12.19 -1.78 7.55
CA GLU A 158 11.80 -3.00 6.85
C GLU A 158 10.30 -3.04 6.49
N GLN A 159 9.52 -2.10 7.03
CA GLN A 159 8.09 -1.94 6.82
C GLN A 159 7.30 -3.23 7.07
N THR A 160 7.73 -4.01 8.06
CA THR A 160 7.09 -5.25 8.52
C THR A 160 6.00 -4.99 9.54
N ALA A 161 5.97 -3.82 10.16
CA ALA A 161 4.93 -3.38 11.06
C ALA A 161 4.43 -1.97 10.71
N PHE A 162 3.14 -1.72 10.94
CA PHE A 162 2.50 -0.42 10.69
C PHE A 162 1.75 0.05 11.92
N ARG A 163 1.70 1.37 12.10
CA ARG A 163 0.87 2.05 13.07
C ARG A 163 -0.30 2.70 12.34
N VAL A 164 -1.48 2.56 12.92
CA VAL A 164 -2.67 3.33 12.57
C VAL A 164 -3.11 4.12 13.79
N HIS A 165 -3.62 5.32 13.55
CA HIS A 165 -4.26 6.14 14.56
C HIS A 165 -5.76 6.13 14.31
N ALA A 166 -6.55 5.92 15.36
CA ALA A 166 -8.01 5.92 15.26
C ALA A 166 -8.58 6.86 16.32
N GLU A 167 -9.48 7.75 15.91
CA GLU A 167 -10.19 8.66 16.79
C GLU A 167 -11.69 8.43 16.66
N ALA A 168 -12.43 8.61 17.74
CA ALA A 168 -13.87 8.47 17.74
C ALA A 168 -14.51 9.33 18.83
N VAL A 169 -15.73 9.80 18.59
CA VAL A 169 -16.55 10.45 19.61
C VAL A 169 -17.44 9.40 20.26
N VAL A 170 -17.46 9.44 21.60
CA VAL A 170 -18.20 8.48 22.42
C VAL A 170 -19.18 9.20 23.30
N ARG A 171 -20.28 8.53 23.65
CA ARG A 171 -21.26 9.03 24.60
C ARG A 171 -21.46 8.02 25.72
N THR A 172 -21.44 8.53 26.96
CA THR A 172 -21.89 7.79 28.13
C THR A 172 -23.42 7.74 28.14
N VAL A 173 -23.96 6.54 28.26
CA VAL A 173 -25.38 6.24 28.38
C VAL A 173 -25.62 5.78 29.80
N ILE A 174 -26.62 6.39 30.43
CA ILE A 174 -27.01 6.03 31.80
C ILE A 174 -27.66 4.63 31.75
N THR A 175 -27.00 3.64 32.34
CA THR A 175 -27.49 2.26 32.37
C THR A 175 -28.71 2.13 33.27
N THR A 176 -29.51 1.06 33.10
CA THR A 176 -30.63 0.76 33.98
C THR A 176 -30.19 0.60 35.44
N GLU A 177 -29.00 0.03 35.69
CA GLU A 177 -28.42 -0.08 37.02
C GLU A 177 -28.10 1.29 37.63
N GLN A 178 -27.54 2.19 36.83
CA GLN A 178 -27.27 3.58 37.25
C GLN A 178 -28.56 4.36 37.51
N GLN A 179 -29.61 4.14 36.71
CA GLN A 179 -30.93 4.74 36.97
C GLN A 179 -31.51 4.22 38.29
N GLN A 180 -31.39 2.92 38.57
CA GLN A 180 -31.88 2.33 39.81
C GLN A 180 -31.08 2.84 41.03
N ALA A 181 -29.76 2.89 40.93
CA ALA A 181 -28.90 3.45 41.96
C ALA A 181 -29.19 4.94 42.21
N LEU A 182 -29.46 5.70 41.16
CA LEU A 182 -29.90 7.09 41.26
C LEU A 182 -31.22 7.19 42.03
N ILE A 183 -32.23 6.38 41.67
CA ILE A 183 -33.52 6.34 42.39
C ILE A 183 -33.30 6.08 43.88
N GLU A 184 -32.48 5.09 44.23
CA GLU A 184 -32.15 4.79 45.64
C GLU A 184 -31.45 5.95 46.34
N GLN A 185 -30.50 6.61 45.67
CA GLN A 185 -29.75 7.74 46.22
C GLN A 185 -30.60 9.00 46.43
N VAL A 186 -31.60 9.26 45.57
CA VAL A 186 -32.46 10.44 45.69
C VAL A 186 -33.73 10.19 46.50
N THR A 187 -34.06 8.92 46.77
CA THR A 187 -35.26 8.55 47.54
C THR A 187 -35.26 9.23 48.90
N GLY A 188 -36.33 9.97 49.19
CA GLY A 188 -36.46 10.70 50.44
C GLY A 188 -35.44 11.82 50.67
N LYS A 189 -34.68 12.28 49.66
CA LYS A 189 -33.85 13.50 49.78
C LYS A 189 -34.65 14.76 49.48
N SER A 190 -34.17 15.93 49.92
CA SER A 190 -34.73 17.21 49.45
C SER A 190 -34.54 17.36 47.94
N ILE A 191 -35.31 18.25 47.31
CA ILE A 191 -35.13 18.53 45.87
C ILE A 191 -33.71 19.05 45.62
N GLU A 192 -33.21 19.97 46.44
CA GLU A 192 -31.85 20.53 46.33
C GLU A 192 -30.77 19.44 46.43
N GLU A 193 -30.91 18.48 47.34
CA GLU A 193 -29.97 17.36 47.49
C GLU A 193 -30.06 16.38 46.30
N ALA A 194 -31.24 16.20 45.72
CA ALA A 194 -31.43 15.40 44.53
C ALA A 194 -30.80 16.07 43.30
N GLU A 195 -30.95 17.38 43.15
CA GLU A 195 -30.31 18.18 42.10
C GLU A 195 -28.79 18.09 42.18
N GLN A 196 -28.21 18.25 43.37
CA GLN A 196 -26.76 18.07 43.57
C GLN A 196 -26.29 16.65 43.18
N THR A 197 -27.11 15.64 43.43
CA THR A 197 -26.80 14.24 43.04
C THR A 197 -26.80 14.09 41.51
N LEU A 198 -27.75 14.74 40.81
CA LEU A 198 -27.84 14.75 39.34
C LEU A 198 -26.72 15.54 38.68
N GLU A 199 -26.35 16.71 39.24
CA GLU A 199 -25.24 17.53 38.75
C GLU A 199 -23.89 16.81 38.88
N ALA A 200 -23.71 16.03 39.94
CA ALA A 200 -22.51 15.25 40.15
C ALA A 200 -22.44 13.97 39.29
N MET A 201 -23.53 13.61 38.59
CA MET A 201 -23.63 12.37 37.85
C MET A 201 -22.96 12.47 36.47
N PRO A 202 -21.93 11.64 36.18
CA PRO A 202 -21.30 11.63 34.87
C PRO A 202 -22.30 11.25 33.77
N GLY A 203 -22.39 12.07 32.72
CA GLY A 203 -23.28 11.82 31.57
C GLY A 203 -24.62 12.56 31.64
N VAL A 204 -24.91 13.30 32.72
CA VAL A 204 -26.07 14.20 32.82
C VAL A 204 -25.65 15.61 32.41
N ALA A 205 -26.16 16.10 31.27
CA ALA A 205 -25.92 17.47 30.81
C ALA A 205 -27.01 18.45 31.26
N GLN A 206 -28.25 17.97 31.35
CA GLN A 206 -29.42 18.72 31.79
C GLN A 206 -30.38 17.76 32.50
N TYR A 207 -31.12 18.27 33.48
CA TYR A 207 -32.15 17.53 34.19
C TYR A 207 -33.42 18.38 34.34
N HIS A 208 -34.55 17.71 34.52
CA HIS A 208 -35.82 18.32 34.87
C HIS A 208 -36.52 17.44 35.90
N ILE A 209 -36.97 18.03 37.01
CA ILE A 209 -37.69 17.32 38.06
C ILE A 209 -39.13 17.83 38.06
N GLU A 210 -40.06 16.97 37.65
CA GLU A 210 -41.50 17.22 37.80
C GLU A 210 -41.99 16.55 39.09
N GLN A 211 -42.60 17.35 39.98
CA GLN A 211 -43.20 16.85 41.21
C GLN A 211 -44.70 17.09 41.19
N GLY A 212 -45.48 16.06 41.52
CA GLY A 212 -46.91 16.20 41.70
C GLY A 212 -47.46 15.28 42.79
N PRO A 213 -48.59 15.64 43.42
CA PRO A 213 -49.34 16.89 43.25
C PRO A 213 -48.80 18.04 44.14
N ASP A 214 -49.09 19.29 43.78
CA ASP A 214 -48.48 20.52 44.34
C ASP A 214 -48.63 20.72 45.86
N TRP A 215 -49.54 20.00 46.52
CA TRP A 215 -49.72 20.03 47.97
C TRP A 215 -48.64 19.24 48.73
N LEU A 216 -47.81 18.45 48.04
CA LEU A 216 -46.74 17.68 48.66
C LEU A 216 -45.58 18.58 49.12
N PRO A 217 -44.86 18.19 50.19
CA PRO A 217 -43.63 18.86 50.57
C PRO A 217 -42.61 18.78 49.40
N ARG A 218 -41.82 19.83 49.20
CA ARG A 218 -40.73 19.88 48.20
C ARG A 218 -39.59 18.93 48.57
N ARG A 219 -39.82 17.63 48.38
CA ARG A 219 -38.94 16.52 48.74
C ARG A 219 -39.25 15.34 47.83
N MET A 220 -38.24 14.53 47.53
CA MET A 220 -38.42 13.28 46.81
C MET A 220 -39.30 12.30 47.60
N PRO A 221 -40.13 11.48 46.92
CA PRO A 221 -40.92 10.43 47.57
C PRO A 221 -40.05 9.48 48.41
N GLN A 222 -40.58 8.99 49.53
CA GLN A 222 -39.91 7.97 50.35
C GLN A 222 -40.05 6.55 49.78
N ILE A 223 -40.90 6.36 48.77
CA ILE A 223 -41.13 5.07 48.13
C ILE A 223 -40.46 5.11 46.75
N PRO A 224 -39.42 4.30 46.49
CA PRO A 224 -38.69 4.29 45.22
C PRO A 224 -39.57 4.11 43.98
N SER A 225 -40.60 3.26 44.06
CA SER A 225 -41.52 2.99 42.94
C SER A 225 -42.38 4.18 42.51
N ARG A 226 -42.36 5.29 43.28
CA ARG A 226 -43.00 6.56 42.90
C ARG A 226 -42.05 7.51 42.17
N ILE A 227 -40.80 7.12 41.97
CA ILE A 227 -39.81 7.89 41.22
C ILE A 227 -39.65 7.21 39.88
N ARG A 228 -39.87 7.96 38.79
CA ARG A 228 -39.62 7.50 37.42
C ARG A 228 -38.48 8.34 36.86
N VAL A 229 -37.48 7.66 36.32
CA VAL A 229 -36.38 8.30 35.60
C VAL A 229 -36.60 8.05 34.11
N GLU A 230 -36.66 9.12 33.34
CA GLU A 230 -36.74 9.07 31.89
C GLU A 230 -35.45 9.71 31.33
N VAL A 231 -34.71 8.94 30.52
CA VAL A 231 -33.44 9.40 29.93
C VAL A 231 -33.68 9.77 28.49
N THR A 232 -33.77 11.08 28.21
CA THR A 232 -33.91 11.60 26.85
C THR A 232 -32.54 11.83 26.23
N SER A 233 -32.35 11.37 25.00
CA SER A 233 -31.16 11.72 24.22
C SER A 233 -31.30 13.13 23.68
N GLY A 234 -30.24 13.96 23.79
CA GLY A 234 -30.25 15.40 23.44
C GLY A 234 -30.58 15.76 21.98
N GLU A 235 -31.01 14.80 21.16
CA GLU A 235 -31.52 15.02 19.81
C GLU A 235 -33.05 15.22 19.78
N GLN A 236 -33.73 14.98 20.91
CA GLN A 236 -35.17 15.17 21.09
C GLN A 236 -35.47 16.18 22.19
N LEU A 237 -35.04 17.43 22.00
CA LEU A 237 -35.81 18.55 22.53
C LEU A 237 -36.63 19.09 21.36
N PRO A 238 -37.96 18.91 21.33
CA PRO A 238 -38.77 19.70 20.43
C PRO A 238 -38.53 21.15 20.83
N THR A 239 -37.98 21.94 19.90
CA THR A 239 -38.04 23.39 19.99
C THR A 239 -39.51 23.75 20.06
N GLY A 240 -39.97 24.07 21.27
CA GLY A 240 -41.37 24.39 21.52
C GLY A 240 -41.79 25.61 20.73
N SER A 241 -42.96 25.50 20.10
CA SER A 241 -44.06 26.46 20.16
C SER A 241 -45.33 25.75 19.68
#